data_AF-A0A496AEY1-F1
#
_entry.id   AF-A0A496AEY1-F1
#
_cell.length_a   1.000
_cell.length_b   1.000
_cell.length_c   1.000
_cell.angle_alpha   90.00
_cell.angle_beta   90.00
_cell.angle_gamma   90.00
#
_symmetry.space_group_name_H-M   'P 1'
#
loop_
_entity.id
_entity.type
_entity.pdbx_description
1 polymer ?
#
loop_
_entity_poly.entity_id
_entity_poly.type
_entity_poly.pdbx_seq_one_letter_code
_entity_poly.pdbx_strand_id
1 'polypeptide(L)'
;MDDLIHKKVILSLLDSDTKSANEIADEIGQPSVTVEHQLTILDSAGICEKVSNGEMNQYVVKKDIETFAQLVKEFLLNKEKHTDQIEQFITSEYYLNRIDDKLVDYVLNRFYLNSVYQDDETKMGIQRILLASPSGLLFALYGDTTIFSESQSNWERLDSSDETREWFTQILHSQFMTPLLEMLIADMKVTTYGFLYAKLQLQVAQVSIHVNVATVHGKYVEAAAGGSFTLLKAAEALRAGHLTSAVDPMIFCDNGVALLHLREFQMALESFDKALNAVPNPIQKAIVLNNKGWAFLNLKQYQKAIECFEEGIAFDPEGEISLLRENKQVAEEYLVRATDADNLTDPTQIRFVQDQPVPFEETRLYEFKEVKGRNPANRITKDADEYTVAFLNSEGGRIFWGVRDSDRTTVGVTLNDQKRDEVRRIVSEKLGSIDPPVSVEDWHLELHQVYNFEGETIEDLWVVELLVLPPQERGIFYTNSGELFVKTPGGKQKLSGPQVTEFIRSRFQNDTETD
;
A
#
# COMPACT_ATOMS: atom_id res chain seq x y z
N MET A 1 19.49 3.92 36.89
CA MET A 1 20.86 3.87 36.34
C MET A 1 21.35 2.43 36.32
N ASP A 2 21.23 1.69 37.43
CA ASP A 2 21.63 0.28 37.50
C ASP A 2 20.83 -0.64 36.53
N ASP A 3 19.51 -0.48 36.47
CA ASP A 3 18.62 -1.20 35.52
C ASP A 3 19.01 -1.02 34.04
N LEU A 4 19.36 0.21 33.64
CA LEU A 4 19.77 0.49 32.27
C LEU A 4 21.13 -0.14 31.94
N ILE A 5 22.07 -0.13 32.89
CA ILE A 5 23.38 -0.77 32.72
C ILE A 5 23.19 -2.29 32.60
N HIS A 6 22.34 -2.88 33.44
CA HIS A 6 21.97 -4.29 33.37
C HIS A 6 21.47 -4.70 31.97
N LYS A 7 20.50 -3.95 31.42
CA LYS A 7 19.97 -4.21 30.07
C LYS A 7 21.02 -4.05 28.97
N LYS A 8 21.90 -3.04 29.07
CA LYS A 8 22.99 -2.84 28.11
C LYS A 8 24.01 -3.98 28.13
N VAL A 9 24.33 -4.52 29.31
CA VAL A 9 25.21 -5.70 29.44
C VAL A 9 24.58 -6.92 28.78
N ILE A 10 23.28 -7.16 28.99
CA ILE A 10 22.55 -8.25 28.33
C ILE A 10 22.63 -8.08 26.81
N LEU A 11 22.23 -6.91 26.28
CA LEU A 11 22.18 -6.65 24.85
C LEU A 11 23.54 -6.84 24.15
N SER A 12 24.63 -6.44 24.81
CA SER A 12 25.99 -6.64 24.29
C SER A 12 26.34 -8.13 24.13
N LEU A 13 25.76 -9.02 24.92
CA LEU A 13 26.02 -10.46 24.87
C LEU A 13 25.16 -11.24 23.86
N LEU A 14 23.96 -10.77 23.51
CA LEU A 14 22.95 -11.58 22.80
C LEU A 14 23.46 -12.17 21.48
N ASP A 15 24.14 -11.36 20.67
CA ASP A 15 24.56 -11.72 19.32
C ASP A 15 26.06 -12.02 19.24
N SER A 16 26.65 -12.48 20.35
CA SER A 16 28.08 -12.80 20.46
C SER A 16 28.29 -14.21 21.01
N ASP A 17 29.32 -14.91 20.53
CA ASP A 17 29.64 -16.25 21.04
C ASP A 17 30.19 -16.20 22.46
N THR A 18 31.13 -15.30 22.75
CA THR A 18 31.61 -14.99 24.10
C THR A 18 32.12 -13.55 24.16
N LYS A 19 31.98 -12.87 25.30
CA LYS A 19 32.66 -11.58 25.58
C LYS A 19 33.21 -11.50 27.00
N SER A 20 34.31 -10.77 27.16
CA SER A 20 34.86 -10.38 28.45
C SER A 20 34.17 -9.14 29.01
N ALA A 21 34.30 -8.93 30.34
CA ALA A 21 33.79 -7.73 31.00
C ALA A 21 34.40 -6.44 30.42
N ASN A 22 35.66 -6.47 29.95
CA ASN A 22 36.33 -5.31 29.36
C ASN A 22 35.75 -4.95 27.99
N GLU A 23 35.52 -5.94 27.12
CA GLU A 23 34.94 -5.70 25.80
C GLU A 23 33.54 -5.10 25.92
N ILE A 24 32.71 -5.64 26.81
CA ILE A 24 31.37 -5.12 27.07
C ILE A 24 31.45 -3.70 27.64
N ALA A 25 32.34 -3.46 28.60
CA ALA A 25 32.55 -2.16 29.23
C ALA A 25 32.91 -1.06 28.21
N ASP A 26 33.79 -1.38 27.26
CA ASP A 26 34.17 -0.48 26.17
C ASP A 26 32.97 -0.20 25.23
N GLU A 27 32.19 -1.22 24.87
CA GLU A 27 31.00 -1.07 24.01
C GLU A 27 29.92 -0.17 24.62
N ILE A 28 29.63 -0.36 25.91
CA ILE A 28 28.53 0.35 26.58
C ILE A 28 28.97 1.63 27.30
N GLY A 29 30.27 1.93 27.30
CA GLY A 29 30.89 3.09 27.94
C GLY A 29 30.73 3.09 29.46
N GLN A 30 30.98 1.96 30.12
CA GLN A 30 30.87 1.79 31.58
C GLN A 30 32.17 1.25 32.18
N PRO A 31 32.43 1.43 33.49
CA PRO A 31 33.59 0.81 34.13
C PRO A 31 33.52 -0.71 34.12
N SER A 32 34.64 -1.38 33.81
CA SER A 32 34.73 -2.86 33.79
C SER A 32 34.26 -3.52 35.09
N VAL A 33 34.59 -2.93 36.25
CA VAL A 33 34.13 -3.43 37.57
C VAL A 33 32.60 -3.41 37.69
N THR A 34 31.93 -2.39 37.12
CA THR A 34 30.46 -2.30 37.12
C THR A 34 29.86 -3.38 36.22
N VAL A 35 30.47 -3.64 35.06
CA VAL A 35 30.05 -4.71 34.15
C VAL A 35 30.26 -6.09 34.78
N GLU A 36 31.40 -6.32 35.43
CA GLU A 36 31.70 -7.60 36.10
C GLU A 36 30.72 -7.89 37.25
N HIS A 37 30.27 -6.85 37.96
CA HIS A 37 29.20 -6.99 38.96
C HIS A 37 27.88 -7.44 38.31
N GLN A 38 27.48 -6.83 37.18
CA GLN A 38 26.26 -7.20 36.46
C GLN A 38 26.35 -8.62 35.87
N LEU A 39 27.50 -9.00 35.32
CA LEU A 39 27.75 -10.36 34.82
C LEU A 39 27.64 -11.40 35.94
N THR A 40 28.09 -11.08 37.15
CA THR A 40 27.94 -11.97 38.32
C THR A 40 26.46 -12.16 38.69
N ILE A 41 25.66 -11.10 38.59
CA ILE A 41 24.20 -11.17 38.80
C ILE A 41 23.55 -12.06 37.74
N LEU A 42 23.91 -11.88 36.46
CA LEU A 42 23.39 -12.66 35.34
C LEU A 42 23.76 -14.15 35.43
N ASP A 43 25.00 -14.46 35.81
CA ASP A 43 25.47 -15.83 36.04
C ASP A 43 24.71 -16.48 37.21
N SER A 44 24.52 -15.73 38.31
CA SER A 44 23.74 -16.20 39.47
C SER A 44 22.25 -16.41 39.15
N ALA A 45 21.68 -15.60 38.24
CA ALA A 45 20.32 -15.76 37.74
C ALA A 45 20.22 -16.89 36.68
N GLY A 46 21.35 -17.43 36.24
CA GLY A 46 21.42 -18.49 35.23
C GLY A 46 21.23 -18.01 33.80
N ILE A 47 21.22 -16.70 33.53
CA ILE A 47 21.01 -16.09 32.21
C ILE A 47 22.25 -16.22 31.31
N CYS A 48 23.43 -16.02 31.89
CA CYS A 48 24.69 -16.27 31.21
C CYS A 48 25.46 -17.38 31.93
N GLU A 49 26.51 -17.87 31.29
CA GLU A 49 27.49 -18.73 31.92
C GLU A 49 28.90 -18.19 31.70
N LYS A 50 29.71 -18.35 32.73
CA LYS A 50 31.13 -18.03 32.69
C LYS A 50 31.91 -19.15 32.00
N VAL A 51 32.47 -18.87 30.83
CA VAL A 51 33.36 -19.77 30.08
C VAL A 51 34.81 -19.39 30.42
N SER A 52 35.54 -20.28 31.07
CA SER A 52 36.96 -20.04 31.38
C SER A 52 37.83 -20.53 30.22
N ASN A 53 38.38 -19.60 29.43
CA ASN A 53 39.23 -19.93 28.28
C ASN A 53 40.58 -19.17 28.29
N GLY A 54 41.20 -19.02 29.46
CA GLY A 54 42.50 -18.34 29.62
C GLY A 54 42.58 -17.44 30.86
N GLU A 55 43.42 -16.39 30.80
CA GLU A 55 43.68 -15.44 31.90
C GLU A 55 42.50 -14.50 32.22
N MET A 56 41.51 -14.37 31.32
CA MET A 56 40.32 -13.52 31.52
C MET A 56 39.02 -14.31 31.43
N ASN A 57 38.06 -13.96 32.28
CA ASN A 57 36.72 -14.54 32.29
C ASN A 57 35.94 -14.12 31.04
N GLN A 58 35.35 -15.09 30.34
CA GLN A 58 34.47 -14.87 29.19
C GLN A 58 33.05 -15.28 29.56
N TYR A 59 32.05 -14.64 28.96
CA TYR A 59 30.64 -14.85 29.26
C TYR A 59 29.83 -15.05 27.98
N VAL A 60 28.85 -15.96 28.04
CA VAL A 60 27.90 -16.24 26.95
C VAL A 60 26.48 -16.34 27.50
N VAL A 61 25.50 -15.81 26.77
CA VAL A 61 24.08 -15.96 27.12
C VAL A 61 23.64 -17.38 26.79
N LYS A 62 22.96 -18.03 27.74
CA LYS A 62 22.45 -19.38 27.53
C LYS A 62 21.34 -19.38 26.50
N LYS A 63 21.26 -20.50 25.78
CA LYS A 63 20.49 -20.64 24.55
C LYS A 63 19.19 -21.44 24.74
N ASP A 64 18.79 -21.68 25.98
CA ASP A 64 17.60 -22.44 26.36
C ASP A 64 16.33 -21.56 26.50
N ILE A 65 15.17 -22.22 26.53
CA ILE A 65 13.85 -21.56 26.58
C ILE A 65 13.62 -20.81 27.90
N GLU A 66 14.16 -21.31 29.02
CA GLU A 66 13.98 -20.67 30.33
C GLU A 66 14.70 -19.32 30.35
N THR A 67 15.95 -19.29 29.89
CA THR A 67 16.73 -18.06 29.71
C THR A 67 16.03 -17.10 28.75
N PHE A 68 15.55 -17.59 27.60
CA PHE A 68 14.82 -16.76 26.65
C PHE A 68 13.55 -16.14 27.27
N ALA A 69 12.78 -16.93 28.02
CA ALA A 69 11.58 -16.44 28.69
C ALA A 69 11.90 -15.35 29.72
N GLN A 70 12.92 -15.55 30.55
CA GLN A 70 13.38 -14.54 31.52
C GLN A 70 13.74 -13.22 30.82
N LEU A 71 14.46 -13.28 29.70
CA LEU A 71 14.82 -12.10 28.91
C LEU A 71 13.59 -11.43 28.27
N VAL A 72 12.65 -12.22 27.72
CA VAL A 72 11.37 -11.68 27.22
C VAL A 72 10.64 -10.92 28.32
N LYS A 73 10.57 -11.47 29.54
CA LYS A 73 9.94 -10.79 30.67
C LYS A 73 10.68 -9.50 31.05
N GLU A 74 12.00 -9.56 31.14
CA GLU A 74 12.87 -8.43 31.51
C GLU A 74 12.72 -7.23 30.56
N PHE A 75 12.62 -7.50 29.26
CA PHE A 75 12.50 -6.45 28.25
C PHE A 75 11.04 -6.06 27.96
N LEU A 76 10.09 -7.00 27.96
CA LEU A 76 8.75 -6.77 27.43
C LEU A 76 7.65 -6.60 28.49
N LEU A 77 7.87 -6.90 29.78
CA LEU A 77 6.82 -6.76 30.80
C LEU A 77 6.55 -5.28 31.17
N ASN A 78 7.57 -4.44 31.20
CA ASN A 78 7.48 -3.03 31.60
C ASN A 78 7.85 -2.09 30.44
N LYS A 79 7.06 -2.17 29.35
CA LYS A 79 7.35 -1.57 28.03
C LYS A 79 7.54 -0.04 28.01
N GLU A 80 7.09 0.67 29.05
CA GLU A 80 7.19 2.12 29.16
C GLU A 80 8.60 2.62 29.50
N LYS A 81 9.48 1.74 29.97
CA LYS A 81 10.87 2.07 30.30
C LYS A 81 11.79 1.45 29.27
N HIS A 82 12.72 2.24 28.72
CA HIS A 82 13.84 1.77 27.89
C HIS A 82 13.47 1.29 26.49
N THR A 83 12.74 2.13 25.73
CA THR A 83 12.29 1.88 24.36
C THR A 83 13.41 1.43 23.42
N ASP A 84 14.57 2.10 23.44
CA ASP A 84 15.73 1.74 22.61
C ASP A 84 16.28 0.34 22.93
N GLN A 85 16.24 -0.06 24.21
CA GLN A 85 16.70 -1.38 24.64
C GLN A 85 15.72 -2.47 24.20
N ILE A 86 14.42 -2.18 24.21
CA ILE A 86 13.39 -3.08 23.68
C ILE A 86 13.59 -3.29 22.19
N GLU A 87 13.82 -2.22 21.44
CA GLU A 87 14.11 -2.28 19.99
C GLU A 87 15.33 -3.16 19.70
N GLN A 88 16.46 -2.92 20.39
CA GLN A 88 17.67 -3.73 20.22
C GLN A 88 17.43 -5.21 20.57
N PHE A 89 16.63 -5.49 21.60
CA PHE A 89 16.31 -6.87 21.98
C PHE A 89 15.47 -7.58 20.92
N ILE A 90 14.32 -7.00 20.53
CA ILE A 90 13.40 -7.66 19.57
C ILE A 90 13.97 -7.74 18.17
N THR A 91 14.99 -6.93 17.84
CA THR A 91 15.69 -6.99 16.56
C THR A 91 17.00 -7.79 16.62
N SER A 92 17.40 -8.33 17.77
CA SER A 92 18.62 -9.17 17.88
C SER A 92 18.49 -10.50 17.14
N GLU A 93 19.60 -11.04 16.65
CA GLU A 93 19.61 -12.39 16.06
C GLU A 93 19.24 -13.44 17.11
N TYR A 94 19.65 -13.25 18.36
CA TYR A 94 19.23 -14.08 19.47
C TYR A 94 17.71 -14.18 19.58
N TYR A 95 17.00 -13.05 19.60
CA TYR A 95 15.53 -13.04 19.73
C TYR A 95 14.85 -13.77 18.57
N LEU A 96 15.21 -13.44 17.33
CA LEU A 96 14.61 -14.03 16.14
C LEU A 96 14.85 -15.54 16.06
N ASN A 97 16.07 -16.00 16.37
CA ASN A 97 16.45 -17.41 16.32
C ASN A 97 15.99 -18.23 17.54
N ARG A 98 15.38 -17.59 18.54
CA ARG A 98 14.74 -18.28 19.69
C ARG A 98 13.27 -18.56 19.50
N ILE A 99 12.63 -17.92 18.52
CA ILE A 99 11.24 -18.20 18.16
C ILE A 99 11.23 -19.27 17.08
N ASP A 100 11.60 -20.49 17.49
CA ASP A 100 11.70 -21.69 16.65
C ASP A 100 10.60 -22.70 16.98
N ASP A 101 10.57 -23.83 16.26
CA ASP A 101 9.57 -24.90 16.46
C ASP A 101 9.57 -25.45 17.90
N LYS A 102 10.74 -25.47 18.56
CA LYS A 102 10.84 -25.95 19.95
C LYS A 102 10.14 -25.00 20.91
N LEU A 103 10.24 -23.70 20.69
CA LEU A 103 9.49 -22.71 21.45
C LEU A 103 7.98 -22.89 21.22
N VAL A 104 7.56 -23.11 19.97
CA VAL A 104 6.14 -23.35 19.65
C VAL A 104 5.62 -24.59 20.37
N ASP A 105 6.35 -25.70 20.33
CA ASP A 105 5.98 -26.93 21.04
C ASP A 105 5.94 -26.71 22.57
N TYR A 106 6.86 -25.92 23.12
CA TYR A 106 6.83 -25.54 24.53
C TYR A 106 5.57 -24.73 24.89
N VAL A 107 5.22 -23.73 24.07
CA VAL A 107 4.02 -22.91 24.25
C VAL A 107 2.77 -23.78 24.14
N LEU A 108 2.65 -24.59 23.10
CA LEU A 108 1.51 -25.48 22.92
C LEU A 108 1.37 -26.48 24.06
N ASN A 109 2.48 -27.01 24.60
CA ASN A 109 2.45 -27.86 25.79
C ASN A 109 1.90 -27.11 27.01
N ARG A 110 2.38 -25.88 27.23
CA ARG A 110 1.94 -25.02 28.34
C ARG A 110 0.44 -24.75 28.31
N PHE A 111 -0.12 -24.61 27.12
CA PHE A 111 -1.56 -24.45 26.91
C PHE A 111 -2.31 -25.77 26.69
N TYR A 112 -1.67 -26.93 26.83
CA TYR A 112 -2.30 -28.24 26.64
C TYR A 112 -2.92 -28.47 25.25
N LEU A 113 -2.28 -27.88 24.23
CA LEU A 113 -2.74 -27.86 22.84
C LEU A 113 -1.91 -28.75 21.89
N ASN A 114 -0.89 -29.46 22.38
CA ASN A 114 -0.06 -30.33 21.53
C ASN A 114 -0.84 -31.45 20.83
N SER A 115 -1.90 -31.96 21.46
CA SER A 115 -2.79 -32.94 20.84
C SER A 115 -3.74 -32.33 19.79
N VAL A 116 -3.96 -31.01 19.86
CA VAL A 116 -4.85 -30.22 19.00
C VAL A 116 -4.12 -29.78 17.73
N TYR A 117 -2.90 -29.26 17.84
CA TYR A 117 -2.10 -28.80 16.70
C TYR A 117 -1.03 -29.82 16.32
N GLN A 118 -1.36 -30.67 15.36
CA GLN A 118 -0.46 -31.70 14.85
C GLN A 118 0.12 -31.38 13.46
N ASP A 119 -0.46 -30.41 12.77
CA ASP A 119 -0.01 -29.99 11.44
C ASP A 119 1.06 -28.90 11.52
N ASP A 120 2.07 -29.02 10.67
CA ASP A 120 3.20 -28.09 10.63
C ASP A 120 2.78 -26.69 10.17
N GLU A 121 1.76 -26.59 9.32
CA GLU A 121 1.28 -25.32 8.77
C GLU A 121 0.74 -24.40 9.88
N THR A 122 -0.11 -24.94 10.76
CA THR A 122 -0.65 -24.14 11.86
C THR A 122 0.43 -23.80 12.89
N LYS A 123 1.37 -24.69 13.17
CA LYS A 123 2.53 -24.40 14.03
C LYS A 123 3.38 -23.27 13.47
N MET A 124 3.65 -23.26 12.17
CA MET A 124 4.33 -22.17 11.48
C MET A 124 3.54 -20.86 11.57
N GLY A 125 2.21 -20.92 11.46
CA GLY A 125 1.33 -19.77 11.67
C GLY A 125 1.48 -19.15 13.06
N ILE A 126 1.46 -19.99 14.11
CA ILE A 126 1.69 -19.57 15.49
C ILE A 126 3.08 -18.96 15.64
N GLN A 127 4.12 -19.62 15.13
CA GLN A 127 5.49 -19.12 15.16
C GLN A 127 5.59 -17.71 14.58
N ARG A 128 4.98 -17.47 13.41
CA ARG A 128 4.97 -16.16 12.74
C ARG A 128 4.28 -15.10 13.58
N ILE A 129 3.17 -15.44 14.24
CA ILE A 129 2.48 -14.50 15.14
C ILE A 129 3.33 -14.18 16.36
N LEU A 130 3.95 -15.18 17.00
CA LEU A 130 4.82 -14.96 18.15
C LEU A 130 6.06 -14.13 17.78
N LEU A 131 6.60 -14.34 16.58
CA LEU A 131 7.72 -13.58 16.04
C LEU A 131 7.35 -12.11 15.78
N ALA A 132 6.14 -11.86 15.29
CA ALA A 132 5.66 -10.53 14.94
C ALA A 132 4.97 -9.78 16.10
N SER A 133 4.64 -10.45 17.22
CA SER A 133 3.88 -9.87 18.33
C SER A 133 4.64 -10.00 19.65
N PRO A 134 5.43 -8.99 20.07
CA PRO A 134 6.08 -8.99 21.38
C PRO A 134 5.10 -9.17 22.56
N SER A 135 3.89 -8.60 22.51
CA SER A 135 2.81 -8.82 23.47
C SER A 135 2.27 -10.25 23.40
N GLY A 136 2.05 -10.77 22.18
CA GLY A 136 1.61 -12.15 21.96
C GLY A 136 2.60 -13.17 22.50
N LEU A 137 3.90 -12.93 22.30
CA LEU A 137 4.97 -13.75 22.88
C LEU A 137 4.97 -13.72 24.41
N LEU A 138 4.81 -12.54 25.02
CA LEU A 138 4.72 -12.42 26.47
C LEU A 138 3.50 -13.18 27.02
N PHE A 139 2.35 -13.10 26.34
CA PHE A 139 1.16 -13.90 26.66
C PHE A 139 1.40 -15.39 26.49
N ALA A 140 2.06 -15.83 25.42
CA ALA A 140 2.36 -17.23 25.18
C ALA A 140 3.26 -17.84 26.28
N LEU A 141 4.19 -17.05 26.83
CA LEU A 141 5.11 -17.51 27.86
C LEU A 141 4.54 -17.43 29.28
N TYR A 142 3.64 -16.46 29.55
CA TYR A 142 3.22 -16.12 30.92
C TYR A 142 1.71 -16.00 31.14
N GLY A 143 0.89 -16.07 30.10
CA GLY A 143 -0.57 -15.94 30.17
C GLY A 143 -1.24 -17.06 30.98
N ASP A 144 -2.45 -16.83 31.49
CA ASP A 144 -3.16 -17.84 32.27
C ASP A 144 -3.54 -19.07 31.43
N THR A 145 -3.26 -20.27 31.95
CA THR A 145 -3.52 -21.56 31.30
C THR A 145 -4.63 -22.36 31.97
N THR A 146 -5.25 -21.82 33.03
CA THR A 146 -6.22 -22.54 33.87
C THR A 146 -7.42 -23.04 33.05
N ILE A 147 -7.95 -22.22 32.15
CA ILE A 147 -9.08 -22.58 31.28
C ILE A 147 -8.73 -23.78 30.37
N PHE A 148 -7.46 -23.89 29.97
CA PHE A 148 -7.00 -24.94 29.07
C PHE A 148 -6.77 -26.28 29.79
N SER A 149 -6.24 -26.25 31.02
CA SER A 149 -6.03 -27.48 31.81
C SER A 149 -7.35 -28.15 32.20
N GLU A 150 -8.35 -27.33 32.59
CA GLU A 150 -9.71 -27.80 32.89
C GLU A 150 -10.38 -28.38 31.64
N SER A 151 -10.22 -27.71 30.50
CA SER A 151 -10.81 -28.12 29.23
C SER A 151 -10.14 -29.35 28.63
N GLN A 152 -8.82 -29.54 28.79
CA GLN A 152 -8.13 -30.76 28.36
C GLN A 152 -8.62 -31.99 29.12
N SER A 153 -8.81 -31.88 30.44
CA SER A 153 -9.33 -32.98 31.26
C SER A 153 -10.73 -33.43 30.80
N ASN A 154 -11.54 -32.49 30.31
CA ASN A 154 -12.83 -32.79 29.71
C ASN A 154 -12.67 -33.37 28.30
N TRP A 155 -11.75 -32.83 27.49
CA TRP A 155 -11.45 -33.28 26.13
C TRP A 155 -10.99 -34.74 26.09
N GLU A 156 -10.14 -35.17 27.02
CA GLU A 156 -9.64 -36.56 27.12
C GLU A 156 -10.73 -37.56 27.52
N ARG A 157 -11.85 -37.09 28.10
CA ARG A 157 -12.98 -37.92 28.53
C ARG A 157 -14.08 -38.05 27.48
N LEU A 158 -14.02 -37.29 26.39
CA LEU A 158 -15.02 -37.33 25.34
C LEU A 158 -14.89 -38.59 24.49
N ASP A 159 -16.02 -39.20 24.17
CA ASP A 159 -16.07 -40.36 23.27
C ASP A 159 -15.73 -39.92 21.84
N SER A 160 -15.08 -40.81 21.09
CA SER A 160 -14.40 -40.54 19.81
C SER A 160 -15.29 -40.17 18.61
N SER A 161 -16.54 -39.75 18.82
CA SER A 161 -17.34 -39.18 17.74
C SER A 161 -16.68 -37.90 17.22
N ASP A 162 -16.30 -37.91 15.94
CA ASP A 162 -15.45 -36.87 15.34
C ASP A 162 -15.98 -35.45 15.56
N GLU A 163 -17.30 -35.23 15.49
CA GLU A 163 -17.91 -33.90 15.61
C GLU A 163 -17.76 -33.26 17.01
N THR A 164 -17.90 -34.04 18.09
CA THR A 164 -17.82 -33.48 19.46
C THR A 164 -16.39 -33.12 19.83
N ARG A 165 -15.43 -33.94 19.40
CA ARG A 165 -14.01 -33.71 19.64
C ARG A 165 -13.50 -32.53 18.81
N GLU A 166 -13.89 -32.46 17.55
CA GLU A 166 -13.58 -31.34 16.65
C GLU A 166 -14.14 -30.01 17.16
N TRP A 167 -15.38 -30.00 17.65
CA TRP A 167 -15.99 -28.82 18.28
C TRP A 167 -15.23 -28.32 19.52
N PHE A 168 -14.79 -29.22 20.41
CA PHE A 168 -13.99 -28.82 21.58
C PHE A 168 -12.59 -28.33 21.20
N THR A 169 -11.93 -29.02 20.27
CA THR A 169 -10.63 -28.61 19.69
C THR A 169 -10.70 -27.19 19.14
N GLN A 170 -11.81 -26.85 18.49
CA GLN A 170 -12.09 -25.53 17.95
C GLN A 170 -12.27 -24.43 19.01
N ILE A 171 -12.92 -24.74 20.13
CA ILE A 171 -13.05 -23.79 21.25
C ILE A 171 -11.68 -23.46 21.81
N LEU A 172 -10.86 -24.49 22.05
CA LEU A 172 -9.50 -24.35 22.55
C LEU A 172 -8.63 -23.54 21.57
N HIS A 173 -8.75 -23.82 20.28
CA HIS A 173 -8.09 -23.05 19.23
C HIS A 173 -8.46 -21.57 19.30
N SER A 174 -9.75 -21.24 19.32
CA SER A 174 -10.22 -19.86 19.38
C SER A 174 -9.77 -19.13 20.64
N GLN A 175 -9.82 -19.79 21.80
CA GLN A 175 -9.39 -19.22 23.08
C GLN A 175 -7.89 -18.88 23.09
N PHE A 176 -7.08 -19.64 22.36
CA PHE A 176 -5.65 -19.40 22.23
C PHE A 176 -5.32 -18.35 21.17
N MET A 177 -5.91 -18.46 19.98
CA MET A 177 -5.53 -17.63 18.82
C MET A 177 -6.11 -16.22 18.86
N THR A 178 -7.32 -16.03 19.40
CA THR A 178 -7.98 -14.71 19.40
C THR A 178 -7.16 -13.67 20.17
N PRO A 179 -6.71 -13.93 21.42
CA PRO A 179 -5.88 -12.97 22.14
C PRO A 179 -4.55 -12.69 21.43
N LEU A 180 -3.93 -13.70 20.81
CA LEU A 180 -2.68 -13.53 20.06
C LEU A 180 -2.85 -12.57 18.86
N LEU A 181 -3.94 -12.74 18.11
CA LEU A 181 -4.26 -11.89 16.96
C LEU A 181 -4.61 -10.45 17.37
N GLU A 182 -5.38 -10.28 18.45
CA GLU A 182 -5.68 -8.95 19.01
C GLU A 182 -4.40 -8.23 19.49
N MET A 183 -3.52 -8.96 20.18
CA MET A 183 -2.23 -8.43 20.62
C MET A 183 -1.33 -8.07 19.45
N LEU A 184 -1.30 -8.88 18.37
CA LEU A 184 -0.59 -8.55 17.14
C LEU A 184 -1.13 -7.25 16.52
N ILE A 185 -2.45 -7.07 16.41
CA ILE A 185 -3.04 -5.82 15.90
C ILE A 185 -2.67 -4.62 16.79
N ALA A 186 -2.68 -4.79 18.11
CA ALA A 186 -2.30 -3.74 19.05
C ALA A 186 -0.82 -3.38 18.90
N ASP A 187 0.05 -4.38 18.83
CA ASP A 187 1.50 -4.22 18.66
C ASP A 187 1.86 -3.59 17.32
N MET A 188 1.09 -3.83 16.26
CA MET A 188 1.27 -3.18 14.96
C MET A 188 1.09 -1.67 15.00
N LYS A 189 0.40 -1.15 16.02
CA LYS A 189 0.20 0.30 16.24
C LYS A 189 1.30 0.91 17.12
N VAL A 190 2.15 0.09 17.74
CA VAL A 190 3.24 0.55 18.61
C VAL A 190 4.44 0.95 17.77
N THR A 191 4.79 2.25 17.80
CA THR A 191 5.88 2.81 16.97
C THR A 191 7.22 2.10 17.18
N THR A 192 7.54 1.74 18.42
CA THR A 192 8.78 1.01 18.77
C THR A 192 8.96 -0.30 18.02
N TYR A 193 7.85 -0.99 17.68
CA TYR A 193 7.90 -2.27 16.98
C TYR A 193 8.05 -2.12 15.46
N GLY A 194 8.01 -0.89 14.94
CA GLY A 194 8.26 -0.59 13.53
C GLY A 194 9.57 -1.20 12.99
N PHE A 195 10.63 -1.18 13.79
CA PHE A 195 11.93 -1.76 13.42
C PHE A 195 11.90 -3.29 13.32
N LEU A 196 11.14 -3.96 14.18
CA LEU A 196 10.90 -5.40 14.07
C LEU A 196 10.20 -5.72 12.75
N TYR A 197 9.15 -5.00 12.40
CA TYR A 197 8.42 -5.23 11.15
C TYR A 197 9.26 -4.94 9.91
N ALA A 198 10.11 -3.91 9.96
CA ALA A 198 11.07 -3.64 8.89
C ALA A 198 12.10 -4.77 8.75
N LYS A 199 12.62 -5.30 9.87
CA LYS A 199 13.57 -6.42 9.87
C LYS A 199 12.93 -7.71 9.34
N LEU A 200 11.66 -7.95 9.66
CA LEU A 200 10.87 -9.08 9.15
C LEU A 200 10.31 -8.86 7.73
N GLN A 201 10.52 -7.69 7.13
CA GLN A 201 9.97 -7.29 5.83
C GLN A 201 8.42 -7.41 5.76
N LEU A 202 7.74 -7.08 6.86
CA LEU A 202 6.28 -7.19 6.94
C LEU A 202 5.59 -5.90 6.51
N GLN A 203 4.63 -6.02 5.59
CA GLN A 203 3.71 -4.93 5.25
C GLN A 203 2.61 -4.82 6.32
N VAL A 204 2.90 -4.07 7.38
CA VAL A 204 2.05 -3.95 8.60
C VAL A 204 0.58 -3.66 8.28
N ALA A 205 0.30 -2.78 7.31
CA ALA A 205 -1.07 -2.46 6.90
C ALA A 205 -1.80 -3.69 6.34
N GLN A 206 -1.14 -4.46 5.48
CA GLN A 206 -1.70 -5.68 4.90
C GLN A 206 -1.93 -6.73 5.98
N VAL A 207 -0.94 -7.00 6.84
CA VAL A 207 -1.10 -7.98 7.92
C VAL A 207 -2.22 -7.56 8.88
N SER A 208 -2.28 -6.29 9.29
CA SER A 208 -3.36 -5.79 10.14
C SER A 208 -4.74 -5.95 9.50
N ILE A 209 -4.86 -5.75 8.18
CA ILE A 209 -6.12 -6.00 7.45
C ILE A 209 -6.47 -7.49 7.48
N HIS A 210 -5.51 -8.38 7.18
CA HIS A 210 -5.74 -9.83 7.20
C HIS A 210 -6.18 -10.32 8.59
N VAL A 211 -5.56 -9.81 9.65
CA VAL A 211 -5.93 -10.17 11.01
C VAL A 211 -7.29 -9.58 11.40
N ASN A 212 -7.59 -8.33 11.03
CA ASN A 212 -8.91 -7.76 11.27
C ASN A 212 -10.01 -8.58 10.57
N VAL A 213 -9.81 -9.01 9.33
CA VAL A 213 -10.74 -9.90 8.60
C VAL A 213 -10.97 -11.20 9.39
N ALA A 214 -9.94 -11.73 10.04
CA ALA A 214 -10.07 -12.88 10.92
C ALA A 214 -10.81 -12.59 12.25
N THR A 215 -10.94 -11.33 12.69
CA THR A 215 -11.40 -10.97 14.06
C THR A 215 -12.60 -10.01 14.17
N VAL A 216 -13.20 -9.51 13.06
CA VAL A 216 -14.17 -8.36 13.03
C VAL A 216 -15.30 -8.35 14.08
N HIS A 217 -15.69 -9.45 14.73
CA HIS A 217 -16.80 -9.44 15.70
C HIS A 217 -16.35 -9.66 17.15
N GLY A 218 -15.80 -8.62 17.76
CA GLY A 218 -15.42 -8.52 19.19
C GLY A 218 -16.59 -8.55 20.20
N LYS A 219 -17.56 -9.46 20.05
CA LYS A 219 -18.53 -9.87 21.08
C LYS A 219 -18.73 -11.40 21.07
N TYR A 220 -17.64 -12.14 20.89
CA TYR A 220 -17.66 -13.56 20.55
C TYR A 220 -17.80 -14.52 21.74
N VAL A 221 -17.78 -14.02 22.99
CA VAL A 221 -17.56 -14.86 24.18
C VAL A 221 -18.84 -15.40 24.84
N GLU A 222 -20.05 -14.96 24.48
CA GLU A 222 -21.24 -15.34 25.29
C GLU A 222 -22.40 -16.03 24.56
N ALA A 223 -22.37 -16.15 23.23
CA ALA A 223 -23.50 -16.73 22.50
C ALA A 223 -23.07 -17.90 21.60
N ALA A 224 -23.11 -19.09 22.21
CA ALA A 224 -23.44 -20.36 21.57
C ALA A 224 -22.54 -20.84 20.40
N ALA A 225 -21.64 -21.76 20.75
CA ALA A 225 -21.41 -23.02 20.07
C ALA A 225 -21.54 -23.03 18.52
N GLY A 226 -20.39 -23.05 17.83
CA GLY A 226 -20.31 -23.45 16.42
C GLY A 226 -19.63 -22.47 15.45
N GLY A 227 -18.77 -21.56 15.95
CA GLY A 227 -18.25 -20.45 15.13
C GLY A 227 -16.77 -20.51 14.72
N SER A 228 -15.96 -21.44 15.26
CA SER A 228 -14.54 -21.52 14.86
C SER A 228 -14.34 -22.17 13.49
N PHE A 229 -15.33 -22.97 13.07
CA PHE A 229 -15.34 -23.61 11.77
C PHE A 229 -15.51 -22.63 10.61
N THR A 230 -15.98 -21.39 10.85
CA THR A 230 -16.40 -20.52 9.75
C THR A 230 -15.26 -19.75 9.11
N LEU A 231 -14.16 -19.42 9.78
CA LEU A 231 -13.14 -18.55 9.16
C LEU A 231 -12.12 -19.31 8.30
N LEU A 232 -11.67 -20.48 8.75
CA LEU A 232 -10.76 -21.33 7.96
C LEU A 232 -11.54 -22.08 6.86
N LYS A 233 -12.73 -22.60 7.20
CA LYS A 233 -13.60 -23.28 6.23
C LYS A 233 -14.37 -22.30 5.35
N ALA A 234 -14.60 -21.02 5.70
CA ALA A 234 -15.09 -20.05 4.73
C ALA A 234 -14.00 -19.69 3.73
N ALA A 235 -12.72 -19.56 4.11
CA ALA A 235 -11.65 -19.35 3.13
C ALA A 235 -11.55 -20.53 2.12
N GLU A 236 -11.69 -21.77 2.61
CA GLU A 236 -11.71 -22.97 1.76
C GLU A 236 -13.03 -23.18 1.00
N ALA A 237 -14.19 -22.94 1.62
CA ALA A 237 -15.51 -23.01 1.00
C ALA A 237 -15.81 -21.81 0.09
N LEU A 238 -15.16 -20.65 0.27
CA LEU A 238 -15.18 -19.51 -0.66
C LEU A 238 -14.40 -19.85 -1.94
N ARG A 239 -13.30 -20.61 -1.80
CA ARG A 239 -12.56 -21.21 -2.92
C ARG A 239 -13.33 -22.36 -3.57
N ALA A 240 -14.10 -23.13 -2.80
CA ALA A 240 -14.78 -24.35 -3.26
C ALA A 240 -16.30 -24.20 -3.52
N GLY A 241 -16.92 -23.04 -3.28
CA GLY A 241 -18.31 -22.74 -3.64
C GLY A 241 -19.42 -23.40 -2.79
N HIS A 242 -19.14 -23.96 -1.61
CA HIS A 242 -20.11 -24.74 -0.84
C HIS A 242 -20.33 -24.16 0.56
N LEU A 243 -21.36 -23.32 0.78
CA LEU A 243 -22.22 -23.27 1.99
C LEU A 243 -23.04 -21.96 2.04
N THR A 244 -24.31 -22.09 1.67
CA THR A 244 -25.37 -21.09 1.79
C THR A 244 -26.32 -21.54 2.91
N SER A 245 -26.55 -20.73 3.97
CA SER A 245 -27.90 -20.49 4.56
C SER A 245 -27.96 -19.78 5.93
N ALA A 246 -26.90 -19.18 6.50
CA ALA A 246 -27.06 -18.46 7.79
C ALA A 246 -26.03 -17.34 8.09
N VAL A 247 -25.36 -16.78 7.08
CA VAL A 247 -24.32 -15.76 7.26
C VAL A 247 -24.84 -14.41 6.79
N ASP A 248 -24.60 -13.33 7.56
CA ASP A 248 -24.91 -11.96 7.15
C ASP A 248 -24.25 -11.69 5.77
N PRO A 249 -25.05 -11.43 4.72
CA PRO A 249 -24.55 -11.17 3.38
C PRO A 249 -23.52 -10.03 3.31
N MET A 250 -23.53 -9.11 4.29
CA MET A 250 -22.63 -7.98 4.36
C MET A 250 -21.16 -8.38 4.55
N ILE A 251 -20.88 -9.57 5.09
CA ILE A 251 -19.51 -10.10 5.24
C ILE A 251 -18.79 -10.21 3.89
N PHE A 252 -19.50 -10.58 2.82
CA PHE A 252 -18.90 -10.63 1.48
C PHE A 252 -18.55 -9.23 0.96
N CYS A 253 -19.30 -8.20 1.36
CA CYS A 253 -18.98 -6.82 1.02
C CYS A 253 -17.77 -6.32 1.81
N ASP A 254 -17.69 -6.60 3.11
CA ASP A 254 -16.53 -6.21 3.91
C ASP A 254 -15.25 -6.89 3.39
N ASN A 255 -15.34 -8.18 3.00
CA ASN A 255 -14.25 -8.86 2.32
C ASN A 255 -13.91 -8.21 0.98
N GLY A 256 -14.90 -7.85 0.17
CA GLY A 256 -14.69 -7.13 -1.09
C GLY A 256 -14.02 -5.78 -0.89
N VAL A 257 -14.38 -5.02 0.16
CA VAL A 257 -13.74 -3.75 0.51
C VAL A 257 -12.29 -3.97 0.96
N ALA A 258 -12.02 -5.00 1.74
CA ALA A 258 -10.65 -5.36 2.10
C ALA A 258 -9.83 -5.70 0.83
N LEU A 259 -10.36 -6.52 -0.07
CA LEU A 259 -9.73 -6.89 -1.33
C LEU A 259 -9.52 -5.67 -2.26
N LEU A 260 -10.46 -4.72 -2.27
CA LEU A 260 -10.29 -3.42 -2.96
C LEU A 260 -9.09 -2.65 -2.43
N HIS A 261 -8.92 -2.55 -1.10
CA HIS A 261 -7.77 -1.90 -0.49
C HIS A 261 -6.46 -2.65 -0.75
N LEU A 262 -6.53 -3.97 -0.92
CA LEU A 262 -5.43 -4.83 -1.33
C LEU A 262 -5.18 -4.82 -2.85
N ARG A 263 -6.00 -4.09 -3.63
CA ARG A 263 -5.94 -4.01 -5.11
C ARG A 263 -6.23 -5.31 -5.85
N GLU A 264 -6.76 -6.31 -5.16
CA GLU A 264 -7.22 -7.57 -5.74
C GLU A 264 -8.62 -7.40 -6.36
N PHE A 265 -8.71 -6.54 -7.38
CA PHE A 265 -9.99 -6.02 -7.89
C PHE A 265 -10.90 -7.11 -8.45
N GLN A 266 -10.34 -8.14 -9.09
CA GLN A 266 -11.13 -9.24 -9.66
C GLN A 266 -11.77 -10.10 -8.55
N MET A 267 -11.04 -10.40 -7.48
CA MET A 267 -11.56 -11.12 -6.32
C MET A 267 -12.53 -10.27 -5.49
N ALA A 268 -12.29 -8.95 -5.45
CA ALA A 268 -13.22 -8.00 -4.84
C ALA A 268 -14.56 -8.01 -5.58
N LEU A 269 -14.55 -7.98 -6.92
CA LEU A 269 -15.76 -8.10 -7.76
C LEU A 269 -16.53 -9.39 -7.47
N GLU A 270 -15.86 -10.54 -7.41
CA GLU A 270 -16.49 -11.82 -7.06
C GLU A 270 -17.14 -11.79 -5.67
N SER A 271 -16.49 -11.13 -4.70
CA SER A 271 -17.01 -10.96 -3.35
C SER A 271 -18.25 -10.05 -3.34
N PHE A 272 -18.23 -8.95 -4.09
CA PHE A 272 -19.40 -8.08 -4.23
C PHE A 272 -20.56 -8.78 -4.95
N ASP A 273 -20.29 -9.62 -5.96
CA ASP A 273 -21.32 -10.43 -6.62
C ASP A 273 -21.97 -11.42 -5.65
N LYS A 274 -21.16 -12.08 -4.81
CA LYS A 274 -21.69 -12.94 -3.72
C LYS A 274 -22.54 -12.14 -2.73
N ALA A 275 -22.11 -10.95 -2.34
CA ALA A 275 -22.89 -10.05 -1.47
C ALA A 275 -24.24 -9.66 -2.12
N LEU A 276 -24.24 -9.20 -3.38
CA LEU A 276 -25.46 -8.78 -4.10
C LEU A 276 -26.48 -9.89 -4.26
N ASN A 277 -26.02 -11.13 -4.46
CA ASN A 277 -26.88 -12.30 -4.56
C ASN A 277 -27.54 -12.70 -3.24
N ALA A 278 -26.94 -12.32 -2.10
CA ALA A 278 -27.39 -12.75 -0.77
C ALA A 278 -28.09 -11.64 0.03
N VAL A 279 -27.78 -10.36 -0.20
CA VAL A 279 -28.36 -9.22 0.52
C VAL A 279 -29.86 -9.04 0.18
N PRO A 280 -30.76 -9.03 1.18
CA PRO A 280 -32.19 -8.79 0.94
C PRO A 280 -32.59 -7.31 0.93
N ASN A 281 -31.80 -6.42 1.55
CA ASN A 281 -32.15 -5.01 1.76
C ASN A 281 -31.69 -4.11 0.58
N PRO A 282 -32.57 -3.27 0.00
CA PRO A 282 -32.23 -2.31 -1.04
C PRO A 282 -31.05 -1.37 -0.70
N ILE A 283 -31.01 -0.80 0.51
CA ILE A 283 -29.94 0.12 0.92
C ILE A 283 -28.60 -0.59 1.02
N GLN A 284 -28.59 -1.82 1.54
CA GLN A 284 -27.37 -2.64 1.57
C GLN A 284 -26.91 -2.99 0.15
N LYS A 285 -27.83 -3.28 -0.79
CA LYS A 285 -27.46 -3.47 -2.21
C LYS A 285 -26.82 -2.22 -2.81
N ALA A 286 -27.36 -1.05 -2.52
CA ALA A 286 -26.80 0.22 -2.96
C ALA A 286 -25.36 0.45 -2.42
N ILE A 287 -25.08 0.09 -1.16
CA ILE A 287 -23.73 0.12 -0.58
C ILE A 287 -22.78 -0.83 -1.33
N VAL A 288 -23.20 -2.08 -1.57
CA VAL A 288 -22.37 -3.05 -2.31
C VAL A 288 -22.10 -2.57 -3.73
N LEU A 289 -23.11 -2.05 -4.44
CA LEU A 289 -22.98 -1.53 -5.80
C LEU A 289 -22.04 -0.33 -5.87
N ASN A 290 -22.05 0.54 -4.87
CA ASN A 290 -21.08 1.63 -4.77
C ASN A 290 -19.63 1.08 -4.71
N ASN A 291 -19.38 0.08 -3.86
CA ASN A 291 -18.04 -0.50 -3.72
C ASN A 291 -17.64 -1.30 -4.97
N LYS A 292 -18.57 -2.02 -5.59
CA LYS A 292 -18.35 -2.72 -6.86
C LYS A 292 -18.02 -1.75 -8.00
N GLY A 293 -18.70 -0.60 -8.07
CA GLY A 293 -18.39 0.47 -9.02
C GLY A 293 -16.96 1.00 -8.85
N TRP A 294 -16.49 1.15 -7.60
CA TRP A 294 -15.10 1.48 -7.31
C TRP A 294 -14.11 0.42 -7.79
N ALA A 295 -14.44 -0.87 -7.70
CA ALA A 295 -13.60 -1.94 -8.24
C ALA A 295 -13.43 -1.80 -9.76
N PHE A 296 -14.54 -1.54 -10.48
CA PHE A 296 -14.50 -1.34 -11.92
C PHE A 296 -13.76 -0.05 -12.33
N LEU A 297 -13.88 1.04 -11.55
CA LEU A 297 -13.10 2.26 -11.75
C LEU A 297 -11.59 1.98 -11.71
N ASN A 298 -11.14 1.22 -10.70
CA ASN A 298 -9.73 0.86 -10.56
C ASN A 298 -9.25 -0.08 -11.68
N LEU A 299 -10.13 -0.93 -12.21
CA LEU A 299 -9.89 -1.75 -13.40
C LEU A 299 -9.99 -0.97 -14.72
N LYS A 300 -10.22 0.35 -14.67
CA LYS A 300 -10.44 1.22 -15.85
C LYS A 300 -11.63 0.80 -16.73
N GLN A 301 -12.56 0.01 -16.19
CA GLN A 301 -13.78 -0.40 -16.88
C GLN A 301 -14.88 0.62 -16.59
N TYR A 302 -14.68 1.85 -17.07
CA TYR A 302 -15.48 3.03 -16.67
C TYR A 302 -16.98 2.86 -16.96
N GLN A 303 -17.34 2.27 -18.11
CA GLN A 303 -18.74 2.02 -18.46
C GLN A 303 -19.45 1.09 -17.44
N LYS A 304 -18.78 0.01 -17.01
CA LYS A 304 -19.33 -0.92 -16.01
C LYS A 304 -19.41 -0.28 -14.62
N ALA A 305 -18.47 0.61 -14.29
CA ALA A 305 -18.54 1.37 -13.05
C ALA A 305 -19.78 2.28 -13.03
N ILE A 306 -20.04 3.00 -14.13
CA ILE A 306 -21.24 3.84 -14.30
C ILE A 306 -22.51 3.00 -14.12
N GLU A 307 -22.58 1.84 -14.77
CA GLU A 307 -23.72 0.91 -14.64
C GLU A 307 -23.98 0.50 -13.18
N CYS A 308 -22.91 0.16 -12.42
CA CYS A 308 -23.03 -0.16 -10.99
C CYS A 308 -23.56 1.02 -10.17
N PHE A 309 -23.08 2.24 -10.41
CA PHE A 309 -23.57 3.42 -9.69
C PHE A 309 -25.02 3.76 -10.05
N GLU A 310 -25.41 3.62 -11.32
CA GLU A 310 -26.81 3.79 -11.76
C GLU A 310 -27.75 2.79 -11.10
N GLU A 311 -27.35 1.51 -11.06
CA GLU A 311 -28.10 0.47 -10.37
C GLU A 311 -28.20 0.78 -8.86
N GLY A 312 -27.11 1.26 -8.24
CA GLY A 312 -27.12 1.67 -6.84
C GLY A 312 -28.09 2.81 -6.56
N ILE A 313 -28.12 3.83 -7.42
CA ILE A 313 -29.06 4.98 -7.33
C ILE A 313 -30.51 4.51 -7.45
N ALA A 314 -30.78 3.48 -8.25
CA ALA A 314 -32.13 2.92 -8.37
C ALA A 314 -32.62 2.25 -7.06
N PHE A 315 -31.70 1.72 -6.26
CA PHE A 315 -32.01 1.14 -4.94
C PHE A 315 -32.06 2.18 -3.80
N ASP A 316 -31.47 3.36 -3.99
CA ASP A 316 -31.49 4.50 -3.08
C ASP A 316 -31.95 5.79 -3.79
N PRO A 317 -33.24 5.89 -4.17
CA PRO A 317 -33.75 7.06 -4.91
C PRO A 317 -33.78 8.32 -4.04
N GLU A 318 -33.97 8.17 -2.73
CA GLU A 318 -34.01 9.28 -1.77
C GLU A 318 -32.61 9.86 -1.49
N GLY A 319 -31.55 9.10 -1.82
CA GLY A 319 -30.16 9.57 -1.81
C GLY A 319 -29.54 9.57 -0.42
N GLU A 320 -29.87 8.58 0.42
CA GLU A 320 -29.21 8.36 1.70
C GLU A 320 -27.69 8.15 1.54
N ILE A 321 -27.27 7.57 0.42
CA ILE A 321 -25.89 7.32 0.03
C ILE A 321 -25.46 8.40 -0.98
N SER A 322 -25.08 9.57 -0.47
CA SER A 322 -24.62 10.73 -1.26
C SER A 322 -23.53 10.39 -2.29
N LEU A 323 -22.67 9.42 -1.97
CA LEU A 323 -21.47 9.08 -2.74
C LEU A 323 -21.76 8.44 -4.11
N LEU A 324 -22.93 7.83 -4.33
CA LEU A 324 -23.24 7.14 -5.59
C LEU A 324 -23.24 8.08 -6.80
N ARG A 325 -23.87 9.26 -6.66
CA ARG A 325 -23.98 10.25 -7.74
C ARG A 325 -22.63 10.90 -8.04
N GLU A 326 -21.87 11.19 -6.99
CA GLU A 326 -20.52 11.73 -7.09
C GLU A 326 -19.58 10.73 -7.79
N ASN A 327 -19.60 9.46 -7.38
CA ASN A 327 -18.75 8.43 -7.98
C ASN A 327 -19.14 8.12 -9.43
N LYS A 328 -20.44 8.20 -9.77
CA LYS A 328 -20.89 8.13 -11.17
C LYS A 328 -20.29 9.27 -12.00
N GLN A 329 -20.38 10.51 -11.53
CA GLN A 329 -19.81 11.67 -12.24
C GLN A 329 -18.31 11.49 -12.46
N VAL A 330 -17.58 11.03 -11.44
CA VAL A 330 -16.15 10.71 -11.55
C VAL A 330 -15.89 9.66 -12.64
N ALA A 331 -16.71 8.61 -12.72
CA ALA A 331 -16.59 7.58 -13.74
C ALA A 331 -16.88 8.10 -15.16
N GLU A 332 -17.88 8.97 -15.32
CA GLU A 332 -18.18 9.65 -16.59
C GLU A 332 -17.02 10.55 -17.05
N GLU A 333 -16.42 11.30 -16.13
CA GLU A 333 -15.23 12.11 -16.44
C GLU A 333 -14.04 11.26 -16.90
N TYR A 334 -13.80 10.11 -16.25
CA TYR A 334 -12.74 9.19 -16.68
C TYR A 334 -13.02 8.56 -18.04
N LEU A 335 -14.28 8.23 -18.34
CA LEU A 335 -14.67 7.70 -19.65
C LEU A 335 -14.42 8.72 -20.76
N VAL A 336 -14.79 9.99 -20.56
CA VAL A 336 -14.54 11.08 -21.53
C VAL A 336 -13.04 11.26 -21.76
N ARG A 337 -12.22 11.25 -20.70
CA ARG A 337 -10.76 11.34 -20.83
C ARG A 337 -10.18 10.19 -21.63
N ALA A 338 -10.65 8.96 -21.40
CA ALA A 338 -10.20 7.79 -22.16
C ALA A 338 -10.54 7.94 -23.66
N THR A 339 -11.73 8.42 -24.00
CA THR A 339 -12.12 8.63 -25.40
C THR A 339 -11.35 9.76 -26.08
N ASP A 340 -11.02 10.83 -25.36
CA ASP A 340 -10.21 11.92 -25.89
C ASP A 340 -8.75 11.51 -26.09
N ALA A 341 -8.23 10.62 -25.24
CA ALA A 341 -6.90 10.06 -25.37
C ALA A 341 -6.76 9.19 -26.64
N ASP A 342 -7.77 8.39 -26.97
CA ASP A 342 -7.79 7.61 -28.22
C ASP A 342 -7.75 8.53 -29.47
N ASN A 343 -8.37 9.71 -29.38
CA ASN A 343 -8.38 10.73 -30.44
C ASN A 343 -7.04 11.51 -30.59
N LEU A 344 -6.03 11.28 -29.73
CA LEU A 344 -4.71 11.93 -29.84
C LEU A 344 -3.82 11.31 -30.92
N THR A 345 -4.23 10.24 -31.57
CA THR A 345 -3.37 9.46 -32.48
C THR A 345 -3.20 10.07 -33.88
N ASP A 346 -4.06 11.01 -34.30
CA ASP A 346 -3.99 11.66 -35.62
C ASP A 346 -3.88 13.20 -35.55
N PRO A 347 -3.05 13.87 -36.39
CA PRO A 347 -2.99 15.33 -36.47
C PRO A 347 -4.34 15.98 -36.77
N THR A 348 -4.57 17.20 -36.25
CA THR A 348 -5.86 17.86 -36.34
C THR A 348 -6.24 18.19 -37.79
N GLN A 349 -7.33 17.63 -38.33
CA GLN A 349 -7.83 17.95 -39.68
C GLN A 349 -8.76 19.18 -39.73
N ILE A 350 -8.58 20.14 -38.82
CA ILE A 350 -9.49 21.28 -38.66
C ILE A 350 -9.01 22.46 -39.49
N ARG A 351 -9.96 23.14 -40.13
CA ARG A 351 -9.70 24.38 -40.85
C ARG A 351 -9.77 25.57 -39.89
N PHE A 352 -8.65 26.26 -39.71
CA PHE A 352 -8.55 27.45 -38.86
C PHE A 352 -8.94 28.70 -39.65
N VAL A 353 -10.01 29.38 -39.23
CA VAL A 353 -10.54 30.59 -39.87
C VAL A 353 -10.34 31.78 -38.93
N GLN A 354 -9.70 32.85 -39.41
CA GLN A 354 -9.42 34.05 -38.62
C GLN A 354 -10.70 34.61 -37.98
N ASP A 355 -10.59 35.02 -36.72
CA ASP A 355 -11.69 35.59 -35.92
C ASP A 355 -12.88 34.64 -35.71
N GLN A 356 -12.71 33.33 -35.93
CA GLN A 356 -13.69 32.30 -35.59
C GLN A 356 -13.19 31.39 -34.46
N PRO A 357 -14.09 30.93 -33.56
CA PRO A 357 -13.73 30.02 -32.50
C PRO A 357 -13.44 28.61 -33.04
N VAL A 358 -12.47 27.93 -32.45
CA VAL A 358 -12.26 26.50 -32.70
C VAL A 358 -13.35 25.66 -32.01
N PRO A 359 -13.71 24.46 -32.54
CA PRO A 359 -14.83 23.67 -32.03
C PRO A 359 -14.52 22.84 -30.78
N PHE A 360 -13.32 22.97 -30.19
CA PHE A 360 -12.87 22.26 -29.00
C PHE A 360 -12.53 23.23 -27.86
N GLU A 361 -12.58 22.75 -26.62
CA GLU A 361 -12.33 23.53 -25.41
C GLU A 361 -10.96 23.24 -24.81
N GLU A 362 -10.44 24.16 -24.00
CA GLU A 362 -9.23 23.87 -23.21
C GLU A 362 -9.55 22.80 -22.17
N THR A 363 -8.69 21.78 -22.11
CA THR A 363 -8.82 20.68 -21.16
C THR A 363 -7.44 20.29 -20.63
N ARG A 364 -7.34 19.13 -20.00
CA ARG A 364 -6.03 18.52 -19.70
C ARG A 364 -5.33 18.04 -20.98
N LEU A 365 -6.04 17.85 -22.08
CA LEU A 365 -5.51 17.36 -23.34
C LEU A 365 -5.39 18.46 -24.40
N TYR A 366 -6.13 19.56 -24.27
CA TYR A 366 -6.06 20.70 -25.20
C TYR A 366 -5.60 21.96 -24.47
N GLU A 367 -4.62 22.66 -25.03
CA GLU A 367 -4.14 23.96 -24.55
C GLU A 367 -4.11 24.98 -25.70
N PHE A 368 -4.59 26.20 -25.46
CA PHE A 368 -4.48 27.30 -26.42
C PHE A 368 -3.50 28.35 -25.92
N LYS A 369 -2.81 29.00 -26.85
CA LYS A 369 -1.92 30.14 -26.55
C LYS A 369 -2.00 31.23 -27.60
N GLU A 370 -2.41 32.43 -27.17
CA GLU A 370 -2.28 33.63 -27.98
C GLU A 370 -0.83 34.17 -27.99
N VAL A 371 -0.19 34.14 -29.16
CA VAL A 371 1.19 34.63 -29.33
C VAL A 371 1.21 36.12 -29.68
N LYS A 372 1.40 36.98 -28.67
CA LYS A 372 1.54 38.43 -28.86
C LYS A 372 2.99 38.89 -29.07
N GLY A 373 3.21 40.04 -29.69
CA GLY A 373 4.52 40.74 -29.69
C GLY A 373 5.42 40.49 -30.91
N ARG A 374 6.62 41.09 -30.89
CA ARG A 374 7.48 41.24 -32.09
C ARG A 374 8.24 39.98 -32.53
N ASN A 375 8.43 39.00 -31.64
CA ASN A 375 9.13 37.76 -31.96
C ASN A 375 8.27 36.53 -31.59
N PRO A 376 7.34 36.13 -32.48
CA PRO A 376 6.42 35.02 -32.21
C PRO A 376 7.12 33.66 -32.11
N ALA A 377 8.13 33.40 -32.95
CA ALA A 377 8.87 32.14 -32.95
C ALA A 377 9.51 31.86 -31.58
N ASN A 378 10.18 32.86 -30.99
CA ASN A 378 10.80 32.72 -29.68
C ASN A 378 9.78 32.38 -28.56
N ARG A 379 8.56 32.93 -28.62
CA ARG A 379 7.52 32.63 -27.63
C ARG A 379 7.01 31.19 -27.71
N ILE A 380 6.83 30.69 -28.93
CA ILE A 380 6.44 29.29 -29.16
C ILE A 380 7.53 28.37 -28.60
N THR A 381 8.78 28.63 -28.99
CA THR A 381 9.90 27.77 -28.61
C THR A 381 10.24 27.85 -27.13
N LYS A 382 9.98 28.98 -26.47
CA LYS A 382 10.34 29.16 -25.06
C LYS A 382 9.66 28.14 -24.16
N ASP A 383 8.40 27.82 -24.45
CA ASP A 383 7.53 27.06 -23.55
C ASP A 383 7.22 25.64 -24.06
N ALA A 384 7.72 25.28 -25.25
CA ALA A 384 7.39 24.02 -25.93
C ALA A 384 7.82 22.77 -25.14
N ASP A 385 9.02 22.79 -24.56
CA ASP A 385 9.54 21.75 -23.67
C ASP A 385 8.73 21.62 -22.38
N GLU A 386 8.38 22.74 -21.75
CA GLU A 386 7.55 22.72 -20.53
C GLU A 386 6.18 22.08 -20.77
N TYR A 387 5.52 22.41 -21.89
CA TYR A 387 4.24 21.80 -22.25
C TYR A 387 4.40 20.33 -22.63
N THR A 388 5.47 19.98 -23.35
CA THR A 388 5.74 18.58 -23.70
C THR A 388 5.94 17.74 -22.45
N VAL A 389 6.77 18.19 -21.51
CA VAL A 389 6.98 17.53 -20.22
C VAL A 389 5.68 17.43 -19.44
N ALA A 390 4.87 18.50 -19.41
CA ALA A 390 3.56 18.47 -18.75
C ALA A 390 2.63 17.39 -19.34
N PHE A 391 2.57 17.26 -20.65
CA PHE A 391 1.75 16.27 -21.34
C PHE A 391 2.28 14.84 -21.16
N LEU A 392 3.60 14.60 -21.30
CA LEU A 392 4.22 13.29 -21.10
C LEU A 392 4.06 12.77 -19.66
N ASN A 393 4.16 13.66 -18.67
CA ASN A 393 3.87 13.33 -17.27
C ASN A 393 2.38 13.23 -16.96
N SER A 394 1.50 13.38 -17.96
CA SER A 394 0.05 13.27 -17.83
C SER A 394 -0.48 12.20 -18.79
N GLU A 395 -1.43 12.56 -19.67
CA GLU A 395 -2.16 11.67 -20.57
C GLU A 395 -1.84 11.95 -22.05
N GLY A 396 -0.73 12.64 -22.36
CA GLY A 396 -0.50 13.25 -23.67
C GLY A 396 -1.32 14.54 -23.85
N GLY A 397 -1.28 15.13 -25.05
CA GLY A 397 -2.09 16.30 -25.37
C GLY A 397 -1.63 17.10 -26.58
N ARG A 398 -2.34 18.20 -26.85
CA ARG A 398 -2.13 19.13 -27.95
C ARG A 398 -2.05 20.55 -27.41
N ILE A 399 -1.12 21.32 -27.94
CA ILE A 399 -1.07 22.77 -27.74
C ILE A 399 -1.15 23.50 -29.08
N PHE A 400 -2.01 24.52 -29.14
CA PHE A 400 -2.22 25.37 -30.31
C PHE A 400 -1.77 26.80 -30.04
N TRP A 401 -0.66 27.21 -30.65
CA TRP A 401 -0.26 28.61 -30.68
C TRP A 401 -0.94 29.34 -31.84
N GLY A 402 -1.61 30.44 -31.55
CA GLY A 402 -2.45 31.17 -32.51
C GLY A 402 -3.95 31.01 -32.27
N VAL A 403 -4.34 30.40 -31.15
CA VAL A 403 -5.74 30.37 -30.66
C VAL A 403 -5.78 31.13 -29.34
N ARG A 404 -6.75 32.01 -29.16
CA ARG A 404 -6.89 32.82 -27.94
C ARG A 404 -7.60 32.05 -26.83
N ASP A 405 -6.93 31.94 -25.69
CA ASP A 405 -7.36 31.19 -24.51
C ASP A 405 -8.75 31.63 -24.00
N SER A 406 -9.05 32.94 -24.03
CA SER A 406 -10.28 33.49 -23.42
C SER A 406 -11.59 33.18 -24.14
N ASP A 407 -11.55 33.04 -25.47
CA ASP A 407 -12.74 32.93 -26.31
C ASP A 407 -12.60 31.87 -27.43
N ARG A 408 -11.47 31.15 -27.45
CA ARG A 408 -11.11 30.11 -28.44
C ARG A 408 -10.93 30.65 -29.86
N THR A 409 -10.82 31.96 -30.02
CA THR A 409 -10.74 32.59 -31.34
C THR A 409 -9.41 32.30 -32.02
N THR A 410 -9.46 31.89 -33.28
CA THR A 410 -8.29 31.77 -34.14
C THR A 410 -7.76 33.17 -34.47
N VAL A 411 -6.62 33.52 -33.90
CA VAL A 411 -5.92 34.79 -34.15
C VAL A 411 -4.70 34.61 -35.05
N GLY A 412 -4.16 33.40 -35.09
CA GLY A 412 -2.97 33.04 -35.85
C GLY A 412 -1.68 33.63 -35.27
N VAL A 413 -0.57 33.25 -35.90
CA VAL A 413 0.78 33.68 -35.60
C VAL A 413 1.47 34.02 -36.92
N THR A 414 2.03 35.23 -37.02
CA THR A 414 2.71 35.68 -38.24
C THR A 414 4.10 35.05 -38.36
N LEU A 415 4.25 34.07 -39.24
CA LEU A 415 5.47 33.29 -39.50
C LEU A 415 5.73 33.17 -41.02
N ASN A 416 6.77 33.86 -41.47
CA ASN A 416 7.33 33.65 -42.82
C ASN A 416 8.14 32.34 -42.88
N ASP A 417 8.55 31.93 -44.08
CA ASP A 417 9.29 30.68 -44.32
C ASP A 417 10.46 30.47 -43.36
N GLN A 418 11.33 31.48 -43.23
CA GLN A 418 12.50 31.42 -42.36
C GLN A 418 12.13 31.17 -40.89
N LYS A 419 11.07 31.84 -40.39
CA LYS A 419 10.59 31.65 -39.01
C LYS A 419 9.91 30.31 -38.81
N ARG A 420 9.23 29.77 -39.83
CA ARG A 420 8.62 28.43 -39.75
C ARG A 420 9.70 27.36 -39.58
N ASP A 421 10.77 27.45 -40.35
CA ASP A 421 11.91 26.53 -40.23
C ASP A 421 12.67 26.71 -38.91
N GLU A 422 12.78 27.96 -38.43
CA GLU A 422 13.34 28.26 -37.11
C GLU A 422 12.52 27.61 -35.98
N VAL A 423 11.19 27.73 -36.00
CA VAL A 423 10.30 27.10 -35.02
C VAL A 423 10.48 25.59 -35.03
N ARG A 424 10.42 24.95 -36.21
CA ARG A 424 10.62 23.49 -36.34
C ARG A 424 11.95 23.06 -35.73
N ARG A 425 13.05 23.69 -36.12
CA ARG A 425 14.40 23.34 -35.67
C ARG A 425 14.55 23.47 -34.16
N ILE A 426 14.12 24.59 -33.57
CA ILE A 426 14.31 24.85 -32.13
C ILE A 426 13.39 23.96 -31.29
N VAL A 427 12.15 23.73 -31.72
CA VAL A 427 11.25 22.78 -31.04
C VAL A 427 11.85 21.38 -31.05
N SER A 428 12.30 20.87 -32.21
CA SER A 428 12.99 19.58 -32.29
C SER A 428 14.20 19.48 -31.36
N GLU A 429 15.04 20.52 -31.33
CA GLU A 429 16.24 20.57 -30.47
C GLU A 429 15.86 20.52 -28.98
N LYS A 430 14.87 21.30 -28.57
CA LYS A 430 14.38 21.31 -27.18
C LYS A 430 13.77 19.99 -26.75
N LEU A 431 12.89 19.42 -27.58
CA LEU A 431 12.21 18.17 -27.27
C LEU A 431 13.19 16.99 -27.23
N GLY A 432 14.22 17.00 -28.09
CA GLY A 432 15.32 16.04 -28.02
C GLY A 432 16.23 16.17 -26.79
N SER A 433 16.13 17.27 -26.05
CA SER A 433 16.89 17.51 -24.80
C SER A 433 16.08 17.22 -23.53
N ILE A 434 14.83 16.75 -23.66
CA ILE A 434 14.03 16.26 -22.53
C ILE A 434 14.68 15.01 -21.95
N ASP A 435 14.60 14.84 -20.63
CA ASP A 435 15.15 13.69 -19.91
C ASP A 435 14.01 12.86 -19.28
N PRO A 436 13.84 11.57 -19.60
CA PRO A 436 14.59 10.82 -20.61
C PRO A 436 14.29 11.32 -22.04
N PRO A 437 15.18 11.05 -23.01
CA PRO A 437 14.99 11.44 -24.40
C PRO A 437 13.66 10.93 -24.96
N VAL A 438 12.89 11.83 -25.57
CA VAL A 438 11.59 11.51 -26.18
C VAL A 438 11.80 11.07 -27.63
N SER A 439 11.10 10.01 -28.06
CA SER A 439 11.17 9.56 -29.46
C SER A 439 10.62 10.63 -30.39
N VAL A 440 11.19 10.72 -31.61
CA VAL A 440 10.66 11.59 -32.67
C VAL A 440 9.29 11.15 -33.17
N GLU A 441 8.87 9.92 -32.85
CA GLU A 441 7.54 9.37 -33.19
C GLU A 441 6.47 9.74 -32.14
N ASP A 442 6.88 10.13 -30.93
CA ASP A 442 5.98 10.41 -29.81
C ASP A 442 5.40 11.83 -29.84
N TRP A 443 5.77 12.64 -30.84
CA TRP A 443 5.25 13.99 -31.00
C TRP A 443 5.25 14.43 -32.46
N HIS A 444 4.33 15.34 -32.78
CA HIS A 444 4.16 15.88 -34.14
C HIS A 444 4.00 17.40 -34.06
N LEU A 445 4.73 18.14 -34.89
CA LEU A 445 4.64 19.58 -34.98
C LEU A 445 4.09 19.99 -36.35
N GLU A 446 2.84 20.45 -36.36
CA GLU A 446 2.12 20.84 -37.57
C GLU A 446 1.90 22.35 -37.63
N LEU A 447 2.00 22.90 -38.83
CA LEU A 447 1.72 24.31 -39.09
C LEU A 447 0.49 24.40 -39.99
N HIS A 448 -0.61 24.86 -39.42
CA HIS A 448 -1.89 24.99 -40.08
C HIS A 448 -2.04 26.39 -40.68
N GLN A 449 -2.27 26.46 -41.98
CA GLN A 449 -2.53 27.72 -42.68
C GLN A 449 -3.86 28.32 -42.20
N VAL A 450 -3.86 29.61 -41.84
CA VAL A 450 -5.08 30.33 -41.45
C VAL A 450 -5.79 30.87 -42.70
N TYR A 451 -7.12 30.78 -42.69
CA TYR A 451 -7.99 31.26 -43.76
C TYR A 451 -8.80 32.48 -43.33
N ASN A 452 -9.14 33.35 -44.27
CA ASN A 452 -10.15 34.38 -44.07
C ASN A 452 -11.57 33.78 -44.16
N PHE A 453 -12.59 34.59 -43.90
CA PHE A 453 -13.99 34.15 -43.95
C PHE A 453 -14.46 33.72 -45.36
N GLU A 454 -13.76 34.16 -46.41
CA GLU A 454 -14.02 33.80 -47.81
C GLU A 454 -13.36 32.46 -48.20
N GLY A 455 -12.55 31.89 -47.29
CA GLY A 455 -11.86 30.62 -47.51
C GLY A 455 -10.55 30.75 -48.27
N GLU A 456 -9.99 31.95 -48.37
CA GLU A 456 -8.66 32.19 -48.93
C GLU A 456 -7.60 32.12 -47.83
N THR A 457 -6.39 31.68 -48.18
CA THR A 457 -5.26 31.61 -47.23
C THR A 457 -4.75 33.01 -46.92
N ILE A 458 -4.46 33.29 -45.65
CA ILE A 458 -3.87 34.55 -45.22
C ILE A 458 -2.35 34.42 -45.21
N GLU A 459 -1.67 35.23 -46.02
CA GLU A 459 -0.21 35.18 -46.16
C GLU A 459 0.49 35.27 -44.79
N ASP A 460 1.47 34.38 -44.59
CA ASP A 460 2.27 34.25 -43.37
C ASP A 460 1.51 34.06 -42.06
N LEU A 461 0.20 33.79 -42.06
CA LEU A 461 -0.58 33.58 -40.83
C LEU A 461 -0.87 32.09 -40.58
N TRP A 462 -0.40 31.59 -39.44
CA TRP A 462 -0.41 30.15 -39.11
C TRP A 462 -0.93 29.88 -37.71
N VAL A 463 -1.50 28.70 -37.49
CA VAL A 463 -1.65 28.09 -36.17
C VAL A 463 -0.61 26.99 -36.05
N VAL A 464 0.18 27.01 -34.98
CA VAL A 464 1.19 25.97 -34.72
C VAL A 464 0.61 24.98 -33.73
N GLU A 465 0.48 23.73 -34.14
CA GLU A 465 0.05 22.60 -33.30
C GLU A 465 1.26 21.77 -32.91
N LEU A 466 1.45 21.54 -31.61
CA LEU A 466 2.32 20.47 -31.13
C LEU A 466 1.45 19.41 -30.46
N LEU A 467 1.41 18.24 -31.08
CA LEU A 467 0.80 17.01 -30.56
C LEU A 467 1.86 16.20 -29.84
N VAL A 468 1.56 15.76 -28.62
CA VAL A 468 2.39 14.90 -27.80
C VAL A 468 1.58 13.65 -27.48
N LEU A 469 2.02 12.51 -27.99
CA LEU A 469 1.36 11.23 -27.78
C LEU A 469 1.56 10.77 -26.33
N PRO A 470 0.62 9.98 -25.78
CA PRO A 470 0.83 9.30 -24.52
C PRO A 470 2.12 8.45 -24.59
N PRO A 471 3.04 8.55 -23.62
CA PRO A 471 4.29 7.80 -23.68
C PRO A 471 4.00 6.30 -23.58
N GLN A 472 4.65 5.50 -24.44
CA GLN A 472 4.49 4.04 -24.47
C GLN A 472 4.95 3.39 -23.16
N GLU A 473 5.99 3.96 -22.53
CA GLU A 473 6.49 3.54 -21.22
C GLU A 473 6.15 4.61 -20.17
N ARG A 474 5.76 4.17 -18.96
CA ARG A 474 5.45 5.07 -17.83
C ARG A 474 6.73 5.65 -17.20
N GLY A 475 7.40 6.52 -17.93
CA GLY A 475 8.51 7.33 -17.43
C GLY A 475 8.05 8.58 -16.67
N ILE A 476 9.01 9.21 -15.98
CA ILE A 476 8.91 10.60 -15.54
C ILE A 476 9.85 11.42 -16.41
N PHE A 477 9.31 12.49 -16.97
CA PHE A 477 10.01 13.38 -17.87
C PHE A 477 10.33 14.70 -17.18
N TYR A 478 11.49 15.25 -17.51
CA TYR A 478 12.01 16.51 -17.02
C TYR A 478 12.46 17.36 -18.20
N THR A 479 12.34 18.68 -18.06
CA THR A 479 13.02 19.58 -19.00
C THR A 479 14.53 19.43 -18.86
N ASN A 480 15.30 19.91 -19.84
CA ASN A 480 16.78 19.91 -19.76
C ASN A 480 17.34 20.63 -18.51
N SER A 481 16.55 21.53 -17.89
CA SER A 481 16.90 22.19 -16.63
C SER A 481 16.50 21.40 -15.37
N GLY A 482 16.01 20.16 -15.51
CA GLY A 482 15.59 19.29 -14.41
C GLY A 482 14.24 19.68 -13.81
N GLU A 483 13.38 20.39 -14.54
CA GLU A 483 12.09 20.82 -14.05
C GLU A 483 11.00 19.83 -14.44
N LEU A 484 10.15 19.48 -13.47
CA LEU A 484 9.00 18.59 -13.68
C LEU A 484 7.72 19.42 -13.75
N PHE A 485 7.01 19.27 -14.87
CA PHE A 485 5.69 19.85 -15.08
C PHE A 485 4.64 18.75 -15.22
N VAL A 486 3.42 19.04 -14.80
CA VAL A 486 2.22 18.23 -15.04
C VAL A 486 1.11 19.09 -15.63
N LYS A 487 0.22 18.48 -16.40
CA LYS A 487 -0.90 19.19 -17.01
C LYS A 487 -2.14 19.12 -16.11
N THR A 488 -2.74 20.27 -15.86
CA THR A 488 -3.96 20.44 -15.06
C THR A 488 -5.07 21.05 -15.92
N PRO A 489 -6.34 21.06 -15.45
CA PRO A 489 -7.42 21.77 -16.14
C PRO A 489 -7.15 23.27 -16.33
N GLY A 490 -6.31 23.88 -15.47
CA GLY A 490 -5.94 25.29 -15.55
C GLY A 490 -4.64 25.58 -16.32
N GLY A 491 -4.06 24.59 -17.00
CA GLY A 491 -2.80 24.72 -17.74
C GLY A 491 -1.66 23.87 -17.18
N LYS A 492 -0.43 24.13 -17.62
CA LYS A 492 0.78 23.47 -17.09
C LYS A 492 1.08 23.97 -15.67
N GLN A 493 1.47 23.06 -14.77
CA GLN A 493 1.89 23.37 -13.42
C GLN A 493 3.28 22.78 -13.17
N LYS A 494 4.21 23.64 -12.73
CA LYS A 494 5.52 23.20 -12.22
C LYS A 494 5.37 22.62 -10.82
N LEU A 495 5.90 21.42 -10.58
CA LEU A 495 5.87 20.80 -9.26
C LEU A 495 7.05 21.26 -8.40
N SER A 496 6.78 21.49 -7.11
CA SER A 496 7.81 21.70 -6.08
C SER A 496 8.42 20.36 -5.62
N GLY A 497 9.58 20.40 -4.96
CA GLY A 497 10.27 19.18 -4.50
C GLY A 497 9.38 18.17 -3.76
N PRO A 498 8.58 18.57 -2.76
CA PRO A 498 7.64 17.67 -2.09
C PRO A 498 6.55 17.11 -3.02
N GLN A 499 6.04 17.92 -3.94
CA GLN A 499 5.03 17.49 -4.91
C GLN A 499 5.59 16.53 -5.95
N VAL A 500 6.87 16.69 -6.33
CA VAL A 500 7.59 15.72 -7.16
C VAL A 500 7.61 14.38 -6.46
N THR A 501 8.09 14.30 -5.21
CA THR A 501 8.15 13.02 -4.47
C THR A 501 6.81 12.29 -4.43
N GLU A 502 5.72 13.01 -4.17
CA GLU A 502 4.38 12.42 -4.14
C GLU A 502 3.92 11.98 -5.53
N PHE A 503 4.19 12.78 -6.57
CA PHE A 503 3.91 12.43 -7.95
C PHE A 503 4.64 11.13 -8.37
N ILE A 504 5.95 11.02 -8.11
CA ILE A 504 6.75 9.83 -8.39
C ILE A 504 6.16 8.60 -7.69
N ARG A 505 5.87 8.72 -6.39
CA ARG A 505 5.28 7.63 -5.60
C ARG A 505 3.97 7.16 -6.20
N SER A 506 3.06 8.09 -6.54
CA SER A 506 1.76 7.75 -7.11
C SER A 506 1.85 7.10 -8.50
N ARG A 507 2.86 7.47 -9.30
CA ARG A 507 3.04 6.97 -10.68
C ARG A 507 3.57 5.54 -10.71
N PHE A 508 4.48 5.17 -9.80
CA PHE A 508 5.11 3.84 -9.76
C PHE A 508 4.50 2.84 -8.74
N GLN A 509 3.62 3.28 -7.82
CA GLN A 509 2.86 2.36 -6.97
C GLN A 509 1.81 1.52 -7.74
N ASN A 510 1.61 1.79 -9.04
CA ASN A 510 0.72 1.03 -9.91
C ASN A 510 1.43 -0.08 -10.72
N ASP A 511 2.76 -0.26 -10.58
CA ASP A 511 3.57 -1.14 -11.45
C ASP A 511 4.13 -2.41 -10.77
N THR A 512 3.84 -2.68 -9.49
CA THR A 512 4.33 -3.92 -8.83
C THR A 512 3.54 -5.20 -9.18
N GLU A 513 2.67 -5.18 -10.19
CA GLU A 513 1.79 -6.32 -10.52
C GLU A 513 1.78 -6.76 -11.99
N THR A 514 2.73 -6.30 -12.81
CA THR A 514 2.97 -6.91 -14.11
C THR A 514 4.44 -7.27 -14.29
N ASP A 515 4.85 -8.34 -13.61
CA ASP A 515 5.88 -9.28 -14.08
C ASP A 515 5.67 -10.67 -13.43
#